data_AF-A0A9J8AT43-F1
#
_entry.id   AF-A0A9J8AT43-F1
#
_cell.length_a   1.000
_cell.length_b   1.000
_cell.length_c   1.000
_cell.angle_alpha   90.00
_cell.angle_beta   90.00
_cell.angle_gamma   90.00
#
_symmetry.space_group_name_H-M   'P 1'
#
loop_
_entity.id
_entity.type
_entity.pdbx_description
1 polymer ?
#
loop_
_entity_poly.entity_id
_entity_poly.type
_entity_poly.pdbx_seq_one_letter_code
_entity_poly.pdbx_strand_id
1 'polypeptide(L)'
;YSFFIKFFALILDDDDINDVASMAGVNLTEESARILATNSDLVGTQIRSCKDEAFLSTGLLHRRILETAKRFGVTDVPLEAVNFISHATQSRLRTVLEKVSSIAQHRMDSCKEDEGYEQSSDVRSQLKFFEQLERMEKQRKDEREREILLRAAKSRSRQEDPEQARLKQKAKEMQQQELAQMRQRDANLTALAAIGPRKKRKVDSPGATATGTEVSGSSAGSPGGSSAPSCSSRQYNRQRITRVNLRDFIFYMEQERETSRSLLLYRALLK
;
A
#
# COMPACT_ATOMS: atom_id res chain seq x y z
N TYR A 1 -57.48 -57.58 12.38
CA TYR A 1 -57.53 -56.10 12.26
C TYR A 1 -57.30 -55.32 13.55
N SER A 2 -57.11 -55.93 14.73
CA SER A 2 -56.81 -55.19 15.97
C SER A 2 -55.31 -55.17 16.36
N PHE A 3 -54.50 -56.11 15.85
CA PHE A 3 -53.07 -56.19 16.15
C PHE A 3 -52.20 -55.19 15.37
N PHE A 4 -52.62 -54.80 14.16
CA PHE A 4 -51.85 -53.91 13.29
C PHE A 4 -51.92 -52.43 13.72
N ILE A 5 -53.01 -52.03 14.40
CA ILE A 5 -53.20 -50.66 14.88
C ILE A 5 -52.39 -50.40 16.15
N LYS A 6 -52.20 -51.42 17.01
CA LYS A 6 -51.40 -51.28 18.24
C LYS A 6 -49.90 -51.18 17.99
N PHE A 7 -49.39 -51.73 16.89
CA PHE A 7 -47.96 -51.66 16.56
C PHE A 7 -47.58 -50.30 15.94
N PHE A 8 -48.50 -49.66 15.20
CA PHE A 8 -48.26 -48.34 14.61
C PHE A 8 -48.39 -47.20 15.64
N ALA A 9 -49.22 -47.39 16.68
CA ALA A 9 -49.38 -46.42 17.77
C ALA A 9 -48.19 -46.38 18.75
N LEU A 10 -47.34 -47.41 18.78
CA LEU A 10 -46.16 -47.47 19.66
C LEU A 10 -44.90 -46.82 19.07
N ILE A 11 -44.94 -46.36 17.81
CA ILE A 11 -43.81 -45.71 17.12
C ILE A 11 -43.90 -44.17 17.18
N LEU A 12 -45.07 -43.61 17.54
CA LEU A 12 -45.32 -42.16 17.53
C LEU A 12 -45.08 -41.46 18.88
N ASP A 13 -44.77 -42.20 19.95
CA ASP A 13 -44.52 -41.64 21.30
C ASP A 13 -43.01 -41.60 21.65
N ASP A 14 -42.12 -41.88 20.69
CA ASP A 14 -40.67 -41.97 20.92
C ASP A 14 -39.87 -40.74 20.41
N ASP A 15 -40.56 -39.70 19.92
CA ASP A 15 -39.92 -38.45 19.47
C ASP A 15 -39.45 -37.57 20.65
N ASP A 16 -39.97 -37.76 21.86
CA ASP A 16 -39.58 -36.97 23.04
C ASP A 16 -38.31 -37.47 23.73
N ILE A 17 -37.92 -38.75 23.52
CA ILE A 17 -36.78 -39.35 24.22
C ILE A 17 -35.43 -38.98 23.59
N ASN A 18 -35.45 -38.57 22.33
CA ASN A 18 -34.25 -38.21 21.56
C ASN A 18 -34.17 -36.69 21.28
N ASP A 19 -35.16 -35.90 21.74
CA ASP A 19 -35.15 -34.46 21.62
C ASP A 19 -34.38 -33.81 22.78
N VAL A 20 -33.14 -33.42 22.49
CA VAL A 20 -32.23 -32.78 23.45
C VAL A 20 -32.81 -31.48 24.01
N ALA A 21 -33.64 -30.78 23.24
CA ALA A 21 -34.31 -29.56 23.70
C ALA A 21 -35.32 -29.87 24.82
N SER A 22 -36.14 -30.90 24.64
CA SER A 22 -37.09 -31.38 25.65
C SER A 22 -36.39 -31.93 26.90
N MET A 23 -35.30 -32.69 26.75
CA MET A 23 -34.47 -33.14 27.90
C MET A 23 -33.87 -31.98 28.71
N ALA A 24 -33.51 -30.87 28.06
CA ALA A 24 -33.01 -29.66 28.72
C ALA A 24 -34.14 -28.80 29.34
N GLY A 25 -35.41 -29.22 29.23
CA GLY A 25 -36.57 -28.47 29.71
C GLY A 25 -36.90 -27.25 28.85
N VAL A 26 -36.42 -27.19 27.61
CA VAL A 26 -36.62 -26.08 26.68
C VAL A 26 -37.86 -26.34 25.85
N ASN A 27 -38.92 -25.54 26.08
CA ASN A 27 -40.13 -25.60 25.29
C ASN A 27 -39.98 -24.77 24.01
N LEU A 28 -39.69 -25.44 22.89
CA LEU A 28 -39.45 -24.82 21.59
C LEU A 28 -40.65 -24.00 21.08
N THR A 29 -41.88 -24.38 21.40
CA THR A 29 -43.10 -23.65 21.04
C THR A 29 -43.24 -22.36 21.84
N GLU A 30 -42.93 -22.40 23.14
CA GLU A 30 -42.89 -21.21 23.97
C GLU A 30 -41.73 -20.28 23.60
N GLU A 31 -40.55 -20.82 23.35
CA GLU A 31 -39.37 -20.04 22.97
C GLU A 31 -39.54 -19.43 21.57
N SER A 32 -40.09 -20.17 20.61
CA SER A 32 -40.44 -19.61 19.29
C SER A 32 -41.53 -18.54 19.37
N ALA A 33 -42.54 -18.70 20.23
CA ALA A 33 -43.54 -17.68 20.48
C ALA A 33 -42.93 -16.43 21.15
N ARG A 34 -42.03 -16.61 22.13
CA ARG A 34 -41.26 -15.52 22.74
C ARG A 34 -40.36 -14.83 21.72
N ILE A 35 -39.64 -15.58 20.88
CA ILE A 35 -38.82 -15.02 19.79
C ILE A 35 -39.70 -14.21 18.83
N LEU A 36 -40.85 -14.72 18.41
CA LEU A 36 -41.76 -13.99 17.50
C LEU A 36 -42.38 -12.75 18.15
N ALA A 37 -42.77 -12.82 19.43
CA ALA A 37 -43.33 -11.68 20.16
C ALA A 37 -42.27 -10.60 20.46
N THR A 38 -41.08 -10.99 20.91
CA THR A 38 -39.99 -10.04 21.21
C THR A 38 -39.38 -9.45 19.94
N ASN A 39 -39.34 -10.23 18.84
CA ASN A 39 -38.97 -9.70 17.53
C ASN A 39 -40.08 -8.84 16.93
N SER A 40 -41.36 -9.05 17.21
CA SER A 40 -42.44 -8.18 16.72
C SER A 40 -42.26 -6.72 17.19
N ASP A 41 -41.95 -6.50 18.47
CA ASP A 41 -41.79 -5.15 19.03
C ASP A 41 -40.49 -4.46 18.60
N LEU A 42 -39.41 -5.23 18.36
CA LEU A 42 -38.09 -4.71 17.97
C LEU A 42 -37.86 -4.66 16.45
N VAL A 43 -38.46 -5.58 15.68
CA VAL A 43 -38.35 -5.66 14.21
C VAL A 43 -39.36 -4.72 13.54
N GLY A 44 -40.49 -4.39 14.17
CA GLY A 44 -41.48 -3.44 13.63
C GLY A 44 -41.07 -1.96 13.72
N THR A 45 -40.25 -1.59 14.71
CA THR A 45 -39.80 -0.20 14.94
C THR A 45 -38.42 0.09 14.34
N GLN A 46 -37.62 -0.94 14.06
CA GLN A 46 -36.28 -0.86 13.51
C GLN A 46 -36.13 -1.52 12.13
N ILE A 47 -37.20 -1.57 11.32
CA ILE A 47 -36.95 -1.43 9.88
C ILE A 47 -36.41 -0.01 9.76
N ARG A 48 -35.10 0.14 9.52
CA ARG A 48 -34.57 1.35 8.90
C ARG A 48 -35.30 1.51 7.56
N SER A 49 -36.51 2.05 7.62
CA SER A 49 -37.10 2.79 6.52
C SER A 49 -36.16 3.96 6.36
N CYS A 50 -35.12 3.73 5.56
CA CYS A 50 -34.14 4.73 5.25
C CYS A 50 -34.97 5.87 4.68
N LYS A 51 -35.06 6.99 5.39
CA LYS A 51 -35.60 8.18 4.74
C LYS A 51 -34.75 8.37 3.50
N ASP A 52 -35.40 8.47 2.35
CA ASP A 52 -34.76 8.70 1.07
C ASP A 52 -34.24 10.14 1.06
N GLU A 53 -33.15 10.34 1.80
CA GLU A 53 -32.52 11.64 1.99
C GLU A 53 -31.56 11.85 0.84
N ALA A 54 -31.77 12.94 0.10
CA ALA A 54 -30.89 13.31 -0.99
C ALA A 54 -29.47 13.57 -0.44
N PHE A 55 -28.49 12.83 -0.96
CA PHE A 55 -27.07 13.02 -0.68
C PHE A 55 -26.56 14.45 -1.01
N LEU A 56 -27.05 15.04 -2.11
CA LEU A 56 -26.71 16.40 -2.55
C LEU A 56 -27.79 17.41 -2.12
N SER A 57 -27.43 18.69 -2.06
CA SER A 57 -28.39 19.77 -1.82
C SER A 57 -29.40 19.86 -2.98
N THR A 58 -30.62 19.37 -2.75
CA THR A 58 -31.69 19.29 -3.76
C THR A 58 -31.99 20.67 -4.37
N GLY A 59 -32.05 21.74 -3.57
CA GLY A 59 -32.37 23.08 -4.08
C GLY A 59 -31.32 23.66 -5.03
N LEU A 60 -30.02 23.52 -4.71
CA LEU A 60 -28.95 24.00 -5.57
C LEU A 60 -28.80 23.15 -6.83
N LEU A 61 -28.92 21.83 -6.66
CA LEU A 61 -28.85 20.88 -7.76
C LEU A 61 -30.00 21.08 -8.75
N HIS A 62 -31.24 21.22 -8.26
CA HIS A 62 -32.42 21.46 -9.09
C HIS A 62 -32.28 22.77 -9.89
N ARG A 63 -31.85 23.86 -9.25
CA ARG A 63 -31.59 25.14 -9.94
C ARG A 63 -30.56 24.99 -11.07
N ARG A 64 -29.46 24.28 -10.82
CA ARG A 64 -28.40 24.05 -11.83
C ARG A 64 -28.86 23.16 -12.98
N ILE A 65 -29.63 22.13 -12.67
CA ILE A 65 -30.23 21.25 -13.67
C ILE A 65 -31.21 22.05 -14.52
N LEU A 66 -32.13 22.82 -13.92
CA LEU A 66 -33.07 23.68 -14.65
C LEU A 66 -32.36 24.73 -15.52
N GLU A 67 -31.33 25.39 -15.01
CA GLU A 67 -30.51 26.34 -15.78
C GLU A 67 -29.89 25.68 -17.02
N THR A 68 -29.45 24.44 -16.88
CA THR A 68 -28.88 23.67 -18.00
C THR A 68 -29.97 23.19 -18.95
N ALA A 69 -31.08 22.67 -18.43
CA ALA A 69 -32.19 22.11 -19.18
C ALA A 69 -32.93 23.17 -20.02
N LYS A 70 -33.05 24.40 -19.52
CA LYS A 70 -33.61 25.55 -20.25
C LYS A 70 -32.85 25.84 -21.55
N ARG A 71 -31.53 25.64 -21.59
CA ARG A 71 -30.72 25.79 -22.82
C ARG A 71 -31.08 24.78 -23.91
N PHE A 72 -31.73 23.68 -23.52
CA PHE A 72 -32.22 22.63 -24.41
C PHE A 72 -33.75 22.69 -24.60
N GLY A 73 -34.40 23.78 -24.17
CA GLY A 73 -35.85 23.96 -24.32
C GLY A 73 -36.72 23.26 -23.27
N VAL A 74 -36.13 22.67 -22.22
CA VAL A 74 -36.88 22.02 -21.13
C VAL A 74 -37.19 23.04 -20.04
N THR A 75 -38.48 23.24 -19.77
CA THR A 75 -38.97 24.29 -18.86
C THR A 75 -39.10 23.85 -17.41
N ASP A 76 -39.34 22.56 -17.16
CA ASP A 76 -39.51 21.99 -15.82
C ASP A 76 -38.80 20.63 -15.70
N VAL A 77 -38.32 20.33 -14.50
CA VAL A 77 -37.64 19.08 -14.16
C VAL A 77 -38.19 18.57 -12.83
N PRO A 78 -38.73 17.34 -12.78
CA PRO A 78 -39.35 16.81 -11.56
C PRO A 78 -38.31 16.61 -10.46
N LEU A 79 -38.72 16.83 -9.21
CA LEU A 79 -37.85 16.71 -8.04
C LEU A 79 -37.35 15.27 -7.84
N GLU A 80 -38.12 14.27 -8.25
CA GLU A 80 -37.74 12.85 -8.24
C GLU A 80 -36.49 12.59 -9.10
N ALA A 81 -36.38 13.23 -10.27
CA ALA A 81 -35.20 13.09 -11.12
C ALA A 81 -33.95 13.71 -10.45
N VAL A 82 -34.12 14.81 -9.73
CA VAL A 82 -33.04 15.45 -8.96
C VAL A 82 -32.57 14.53 -7.83
N ASN A 83 -33.50 13.92 -7.09
CA ASN A 83 -33.17 12.94 -6.06
C ASN A 83 -32.48 11.71 -6.67
N PHE A 84 -32.96 11.20 -7.80
CA PHE A 84 -32.33 10.07 -8.48
C PHE A 84 -30.88 10.37 -8.90
N ILE A 85 -30.62 11.56 -9.46
CA ILE A 85 -29.25 12.00 -9.79
C ILE A 85 -28.38 12.09 -8.53
N SER A 86 -28.94 12.55 -7.42
CA SER A 86 -28.25 12.60 -6.13
C SER A 86 -27.85 11.19 -5.65
N HIS A 87 -28.75 10.21 -5.70
CA HIS A 87 -28.43 8.82 -5.36
C HIS A 87 -27.46 8.17 -6.36
N ALA A 88 -27.61 8.44 -7.65
CA ALA A 88 -26.67 7.97 -8.66
C ALA A 88 -25.26 8.52 -8.41
N THR A 89 -25.15 9.80 -8.00
CA THR A 89 -23.88 10.42 -7.62
C THR A 89 -23.29 9.76 -6.37
N GLN A 90 -24.10 9.53 -5.34
CA GLN A 90 -23.68 8.81 -4.13
C GLN A 90 -23.17 7.39 -4.47
N SER A 91 -23.91 6.65 -5.30
CA SER A 91 -23.54 5.32 -5.74
C SER A 91 -22.22 5.33 -6.51
N ARG A 92 -22.06 6.27 -7.46
CA ARG A 92 -20.80 6.45 -8.19
C ARG A 92 -19.63 6.74 -7.25
N LEU A 93 -19.80 7.65 -6.29
CA LEU A 93 -18.76 7.97 -5.31
C LEU A 93 -18.42 6.77 -4.42
N ARG A 94 -19.41 5.96 -4.04
CA ARG A 94 -19.17 4.72 -3.29
C ARG A 94 -18.30 3.75 -4.10
N THR A 95 -18.65 3.50 -5.36
CA THR A 95 -17.84 2.64 -6.26
C THR A 95 -16.42 3.16 -6.44
N VAL A 96 -16.25 4.48 -6.62
CA VAL A 96 -14.92 5.11 -6.69
C VAL A 96 -14.12 4.82 -5.42
N LEU A 97 -14.71 5.04 -4.25
CA LEU A 97 -14.06 4.83 -2.96
C LEU A 97 -13.73 3.37 -2.70
N GLU A 98 -14.61 2.43 -3.06
CA GLU A 98 -14.35 0.98 -2.96
C GLU A 98 -13.14 0.57 -3.79
N LYS A 99 -13.10 0.98 -5.07
CA LYS A 99 -11.99 0.67 -5.98
C LYS A 99 -10.67 1.28 -5.50
N VAL A 100 -10.68 2.55 -5.12
CA VAL A 100 -9.48 3.23 -4.61
C VAL A 100 -9.01 2.63 -3.28
N SER A 101 -9.94 2.19 -2.41
CA SER A 101 -9.59 1.48 -1.18
C SER A 101 -8.93 0.13 -1.46
N SER A 102 -9.45 -0.64 -2.43
CA SER A 102 -8.82 -1.88 -2.90
C SER A 102 -7.42 -1.64 -3.45
N ILE A 103 -7.21 -0.61 -4.27
CA ILE A 103 -5.88 -0.23 -4.77
C ILE A 103 -4.94 0.11 -3.61
N ALA A 104 -5.41 0.88 -2.63
CA ALA A 104 -4.62 1.27 -1.48
C ALA A 104 -4.25 0.07 -0.58
N GLN A 105 -5.16 -0.92 -0.46
CA GLN A 105 -4.92 -2.19 0.22
C GLN A 105 -3.87 -3.03 -0.52
N HIS A 106 -4.03 -3.23 -1.84
CA HIS A 106 -3.05 -3.98 -2.64
C HIS A 106 -1.65 -3.38 -2.60
N ARG A 107 -1.53 -2.06 -2.48
CA ARG A 107 -0.22 -1.39 -2.30
C ARG A 107 0.39 -1.68 -0.93
N MET A 108 -0.44 -1.87 0.09
CA MET A 108 -0.01 -2.18 1.46
C MET A 108 0.22 -3.68 1.68
N ASP A 109 -0.40 -4.54 0.86
CA ASP A 109 -0.21 -5.98 0.92
C ASP A 109 1.22 -6.36 0.61
N SER A 110 1.89 -6.90 1.61
CA SER A 110 3.11 -7.67 1.42
C SER A 110 2.72 -9.09 1.01
N CYS A 111 2.60 -9.35 -0.29
CA CYS A 111 2.33 -10.67 -0.89
C CYS A 111 3.28 -11.81 -0.46
N LYS A 112 4.24 -11.54 0.44
CA LYS A 112 5.23 -12.47 0.97
C LYS A 112 4.76 -13.19 2.25
N GLU A 113 3.68 -12.76 2.87
CA GLU A 113 3.20 -13.32 4.14
C GLU A 113 2.20 -14.48 3.98
N ASP A 114 1.73 -14.75 2.76
CA ASP A 114 0.73 -15.78 2.52
C ASP A 114 1.39 -17.03 1.90
N GLU A 115 1.41 -18.12 2.67
CA GLU A 115 2.07 -19.41 2.34
C GLU A 115 1.54 -20.05 1.04
N GLY A 116 0.42 -19.57 0.49
CA GLY A 116 -0.16 -20.03 -0.78
C GLY A 116 0.35 -19.34 -2.05
N TYR A 117 1.16 -18.27 -1.96
CA TYR A 117 1.61 -17.51 -3.13
C TYR A 117 3.06 -17.81 -3.50
N GLU A 118 3.28 -18.38 -4.68
CA GLU A 118 4.61 -18.49 -5.29
C GLU A 118 4.93 -17.27 -6.15
N GLN A 119 6.13 -16.72 -6.00
CA GLN A 119 6.60 -15.61 -6.84
C GLN A 119 6.84 -16.09 -8.27
N SER A 120 5.91 -15.79 -9.19
CA SER A 120 5.99 -16.26 -10.58
C SER A 120 7.10 -15.59 -11.40
N SER A 121 7.49 -14.35 -11.06
CA SER A 121 8.56 -13.63 -11.76
C SER A 121 9.13 -12.50 -10.90
N ASP A 122 10.46 -12.35 -10.89
CA ASP A 122 11.16 -11.23 -10.25
C ASP A 122 11.81 -10.31 -11.28
N VAL A 123 10.98 -9.67 -12.11
CA VAL A 123 11.41 -8.71 -13.14
C VAL A 123 12.24 -7.58 -12.54
N ARG A 124 11.96 -7.17 -11.29
CA ARG A 124 12.68 -6.07 -10.64
C ARG A 124 14.11 -6.45 -10.31
N SER A 125 14.35 -7.66 -9.81
CA SER A 125 15.72 -8.17 -9.59
C SER A 125 16.42 -8.46 -10.91
N GLN A 126 15.72 -8.98 -11.92
CA GLN A 126 16.28 -9.15 -13.27
C GLN A 126 16.74 -7.81 -13.86
N LEU A 127 15.95 -6.75 -13.74
CA LEU A 127 16.32 -5.41 -14.22
C LEU A 127 17.55 -4.87 -13.48
N LYS A 128 17.63 -5.04 -12.16
CA LYS A 128 18.83 -4.68 -11.37
C LYS A 128 20.06 -5.47 -11.82
N PHE A 129 19.89 -6.73 -12.20
CA PHE A 129 20.97 -7.55 -12.74
C PHE A 129 21.46 -7.00 -14.08
N PHE A 130 20.56 -6.63 -14.99
CA PHE A 130 20.95 -5.97 -16.25
C PHE A 130 21.69 -4.64 -16.01
N GLU A 131 21.21 -3.81 -15.09
CA GLU A 131 21.88 -2.56 -14.71
C GLU A 131 23.30 -2.81 -14.14
N GLN A 132 23.47 -3.88 -13.37
CA GLN A 132 24.78 -4.32 -12.91
C GLN A 132 25.68 -4.77 -14.05
N LEU A 133 25.13 -5.52 -15.00
CA LEU A 133 25.85 -6.02 -16.19
C LEU A 133 26.34 -4.86 -17.05
N GLU A 134 25.49 -3.86 -17.30
CA GLU A 134 25.84 -2.64 -18.02
C GLU A 134 26.98 -1.87 -17.32
N ARG A 135 26.91 -1.76 -15.97
CA ARG A 135 27.99 -1.15 -15.19
C ARG A 135 29.32 -1.90 -15.32
N MET A 136 29.29 -3.23 -15.28
CA MET A 136 30.50 -4.06 -15.46
C MET A 136 31.06 -3.96 -16.88
N GLU A 137 30.19 -3.92 -17.90
CA GLU A 137 30.62 -3.76 -19.29
C GLU A 137 31.29 -2.41 -19.52
N LYS A 138 30.73 -1.34 -18.95
CA LYS A 138 31.33 0.00 -18.97
C LYS A 138 32.69 0.00 -18.29
N GLN A 139 32.82 -0.59 -17.10
CA GLN A 139 34.11 -0.70 -16.40
C GLN A 139 35.16 -1.43 -17.26
N ARG A 140 34.80 -2.58 -17.84
CA ARG A 140 35.71 -3.34 -18.72
C ARG A 140 36.13 -2.54 -19.95
N LYS A 141 35.27 -1.66 -20.47
CA LYS A 141 35.59 -0.78 -21.60
C LYS A 141 36.54 0.35 -21.16
N ASP A 142 36.24 1.01 -20.06
CA ASP A 142 37.08 2.08 -19.50
C ASP A 142 38.49 1.55 -19.13
N GLU A 143 38.58 0.32 -18.60
CA GLU A 143 39.85 -0.37 -18.32
C GLU A 143 40.64 -0.65 -19.61
N ARG A 144 39.98 -1.11 -20.68
CA ARG A 144 40.62 -1.31 -21.99
C ARG A 144 41.15 0.00 -22.56
N GLU A 145 40.37 1.06 -22.51
CA GLU A 145 40.79 2.40 -22.97
C GLU A 145 41.99 2.91 -22.16
N ARG A 146 41.97 2.71 -20.84
CA ARG A 146 43.07 3.04 -19.94
C ARG A 146 44.33 2.23 -20.26
N GLU A 147 44.20 0.94 -20.48
CA GLU A 147 45.33 0.06 -20.80
C GLU A 147 46.00 0.46 -22.13
N ILE A 148 45.21 0.77 -23.16
CA ILE A 148 45.73 1.27 -24.44
C ILE A 148 46.51 2.57 -24.23
N LEU A 149 45.97 3.50 -23.45
CA LEU A 149 46.59 4.79 -23.18
C LEU A 149 47.91 4.64 -22.41
N LEU A 150 47.95 3.76 -21.41
CA LEU A 150 49.18 3.42 -20.68
C LEU A 150 50.20 2.68 -21.56
N ARG A 151 49.76 1.76 -22.42
CA ARG A 151 50.61 1.01 -23.34
C ARG A 151 51.25 1.93 -24.38
N ALA A 152 50.49 2.87 -24.94
CA ALA A 152 51.00 3.87 -25.85
C ALA A 152 52.01 4.79 -25.17
N ALA A 153 51.75 5.23 -23.93
CA ALA A 153 52.69 6.06 -23.17
C ALA A 153 54.00 5.35 -22.75
N LYS A 154 53.98 4.01 -22.62
CA LYS A 154 55.17 3.17 -22.33
C LYS A 154 55.97 2.80 -23.57
N SER A 155 55.46 3.01 -24.78
CA SER A 155 56.17 2.69 -26.01
C SER A 155 57.44 3.56 -26.15
N ARG A 156 58.60 2.92 -26.33
CA ARG A 156 59.89 3.59 -26.56
C ARG A 156 60.12 3.70 -28.07
N SER A 157 59.49 4.67 -28.71
CA SER A 157 59.89 5.12 -30.06
C SER A 157 61.04 6.13 -29.91
N ARG A 158 62.07 6.01 -30.75
CA ARG A 158 63.33 6.78 -30.64
C ARG A 158 63.28 8.12 -31.38
N GLN A 159 62.19 8.42 -32.07
CA GLN A 159 61.93 9.70 -32.72
C GLN A 159 60.67 10.30 -32.09
N GLU A 160 60.84 11.41 -31.38
CA GLU A 160 59.82 12.00 -30.50
C GLU A 160 58.77 12.73 -31.34
N ASP A 161 57.70 12.01 -31.70
CA ASP A 161 56.51 12.55 -32.35
C ASP A 161 55.73 13.42 -31.35
N PRO A 162 55.37 14.68 -31.67
CA PRO A 162 54.58 15.54 -30.78
C PRO A 162 53.27 14.89 -30.30
N GLU A 163 52.69 13.95 -31.06
CA GLU A 163 51.52 13.19 -30.62
C GLU A 163 51.83 12.23 -29.44
N GLN A 164 53.02 11.64 -29.41
CA GLN A 164 53.44 10.70 -28.38
C GLN A 164 53.69 11.41 -27.03
N ALA A 165 54.20 12.65 -27.08
CA ALA A 165 54.34 13.51 -25.91
C ALA A 165 52.97 13.87 -25.29
N ARG A 166 51.98 14.18 -26.14
CA ARG A 166 50.59 14.44 -25.71
C ARG A 166 49.95 13.21 -25.05
N LEU A 167 50.15 12.01 -25.61
CA LEU A 167 49.64 10.77 -25.01
C LEU A 167 50.26 10.50 -23.63
N LYS A 168 51.57 10.71 -23.48
CA LYS A 168 52.27 10.56 -22.20
C LYS A 168 51.81 11.59 -21.16
N GLN A 169 51.53 12.84 -21.57
CA GLN A 169 50.94 13.86 -20.70
C GLN A 169 49.53 13.46 -20.26
N LYS A 170 48.68 13.02 -21.19
CA LYS A 170 47.32 12.54 -20.92
C LYS A 170 47.30 11.34 -19.96
N ALA A 171 48.29 10.44 -20.07
CA ALA A 171 48.45 9.31 -19.15
C ALA A 171 48.79 9.76 -17.72
N LYS A 172 49.69 10.74 -17.56
CA LYS A 172 50.02 11.31 -16.26
C LYS A 172 48.84 12.05 -15.62
N GLU A 173 48.11 12.83 -16.40
CA GLU A 173 46.92 13.55 -15.95
C GLU A 173 45.82 12.58 -15.49
N MET A 174 45.56 11.51 -16.26
CA MET A 174 44.61 10.46 -15.87
C MET A 174 45.01 9.78 -14.55
N GLN A 175 46.30 9.48 -14.35
CA GLN A 175 46.80 8.89 -13.11
C GLN A 175 46.64 9.84 -11.92
N GLN A 176 46.90 11.14 -12.12
CA GLN A 176 46.71 12.16 -11.09
C GLN A 176 45.23 12.33 -10.73
N GLN A 177 44.35 12.34 -11.73
CA GLN A 177 42.90 12.45 -11.53
C GLN A 177 42.36 11.24 -10.77
N GLU A 178 42.83 10.02 -11.06
CA GLU A 178 42.43 8.82 -10.32
C GLU A 178 42.87 8.88 -8.85
N LEU A 179 44.12 9.24 -8.58
CA LEU A 179 44.63 9.42 -7.21
C LEU A 179 43.82 10.48 -6.44
N ALA A 180 43.44 11.58 -7.10
CA ALA A 180 42.59 12.59 -6.51
C ALA A 180 41.17 12.05 -6.21
N GLN A 181 40.58 11.28 -7.11
CA GLN A 181 39.28 10.65 -6.87
C GLN A 181 39.32 9.62 -5.75
N MET A 182 40.38 8.79 -5.65
CA MET A 182 40.55 7.85 -4.53
C MET A 182 40.62 8.61 -3.20
N ARG A 183 41.46 9.65 -3.12
CA ARG A 183 41.53 10.51 -1.93
C ARG A 183 40.18 11.13 -1.56
N GLN A 184 39.41 11.57 -2.55
CA GLN A 184 38.07 12.11 -2.31
C GLN A 184 37.09 11.05 -1.77
N ARG A 185 37.12 9.82 -2.31
CA ARG A 185 36.28 8.72 -1.81
C ARG A 185 36.67 8.33 -0.39
N ASP A 186 37.96 8.27 -0.10
CA ASP A 186 38.48 7.96 1.24
C ASP A 186 38.05 9.05 2.24
N ALA A 187 38.19 10.33 1.88
CA ALA A 187 37.74 11.44 2.69
C ALA A 187 36.22 11.38 2.97
N ASN A 188 35.40 11.05 1.96
CA ASN A 188 33.96 10.87 2.13
C ASN A 188 33.62 9.69 3.06
N LEU A 189 34.34 8.58 2.95
CA LEU A 189 34.16 7.41 3.81
C LEU A 189 34.54 7.73 5.26
N THR A 190 35.66 8.42 5.48
CA THR A 190 36.07 8.91 6.81
C THR A 190 35.05 9.90 7.38
N ALA A 191 34.52 10.82 6.57
CA ALA A 191 33.48 11.75 7.01
C ALA A 191 32.19 11.03 7.43
N LEU A 192 31.74 10.01 6.67
CA LEU A 192 30.59 9.19 7.03
C LEU A 192 30.81 8.42 8.34
N ALA A 193 32.02 7.88 8.55
CA ALA A 193 32.39 7.22 9.80
C ALA A 193 32.43 8.20 10.99
N ALA A 194 32.92 9.42 10.77
CA ALA A 194 33.04 10.46 11.79
C ALA A 194 31.69 11.09 12.20
N ILE A 195 30.68 11.08 11.33
CA ILE A 195 29.35 11.64 11.64
C ILE A 195 28.63 10.88 12.78
N GLY A 196 28.99 9.62 13.04
CA GLY A 196 28.49 8.82 14.16
C GLY A 196 26.96 8.58 14.16
N PRO A 197 26.43 7.73 15.06
CA PRO A 197 24.99 7.48 15.17
C PRO A 197 24.26 8.73 15.69
N ARG A 198 23.81 9.60 14.77
CA ARG A 198 23.07 10.80 15.17
C ARG A 198 21.64 10.42 15.57
N LYS A 199 21.37 10.46 16.88
CA LYS A 199 20.00 10.47 17.44
C LYS A 199 19.25 11.62 16.78
N LYS A 200 18.29 11.33 15.89
CA LYS A 200 17.47 12.37 15.26
C LYS A 200 16.72 13.10 16.37
N ARG A 201 17.15 14.32 16.71
CA ARG A 201 16.29 15.24 17.47
C ARG A 201 15.08 15.49 16.58
N LYS A 202 13.91 15.07 17.04
CA LYS A 202 12.64 15.47 16.45
C LYS A 202 12.57 16.98 16.63
N VAL A 203 12.61 17.72 15.53
CA VAL A 203 12.25 19.14 15.55
C VAL A 203 10.74 19.15 15.43
N ASP A 204 10.06 19.28 16.57
CA ASP A 204 8.69 19.77 16.62
C ASP A 204 8.40 20.35 18.01
N SER A 205 7.90 21.59 17.98
CA SER A 205 7.23 22.39 19.02
C SER A 205 8.01 23.03 20.21
N PRO A 206 7.65 24.28 20.59
CA PRO A 206 8.31 25.06 21.65
C PRO A 206 7.67 24.83 23.03
N GLY A 207 8.47 24.95 24.10
CA GLY A 207 7.95 25.20 25.46
C GLY A 207 8.62 24.44 26.59
N ALA A 208 9.48 25.15 27.31
CA ALA A 208 9.70 25.12 28.76
C ALA A 208 10.45 23.97 29.48
N THR A 209 11.49 24.45 30.18
CA THR A 209 12.05 24.08 31.50
C THR A 209 13.04 22.91 31.66
N ALA A 210 14.15 23.29 32.29
CA ALA A 210 15.33 22.52 32.69
C ALA A 210 15.06 21.60 33.89
N THR A 211 15.85 20.52 34.03
CA THR A 211 16.98 20.36 34.99
C THR A 211 17.31 18.88 35.22
N GLY A 212 18.60 18.55 35.21
CA GLY A 212 19.19 17.65 36.21
C GLY A 212 19.53 16.19 35.83
N THR A 213 20.85 15.93 35.78
CA THR A 213 21.54 14.96 36.67
C THR A 213 21.76 13.51 36.19
N GLU A 214 23.01 13.27 35.76
CA GLU A 214 23.99 12.21 36.12
C GLU A 214 23.76 10.69 35.88
N VAL A 215 24.92 10.03 35.67
CA VAL A 215 25.30 8.61 35.89
C VAL A 215 25.38 7.68 34.67
N SER A 216 26.60 7.63 34.13
CA SER A 216 27.56 6.49 34.14
C SER A 216 27.09 5.06 33.84
N GLY A 217 27.86 4.37 32.98
CA GLY A 217 27.84 2.91 32.84
C GLY A 217 28.60 2.40 31.62
N SER A 218 29.92 2.28 31.74
CA SER A 218 30.79 1.56 30.80
C SER A 218 30.50 0.06 30.77
N SER A 219 30.57 -0.57 29.60
CA SER A 219 31.13 -1.93 29.49
C SER A 219 31.64 -2.21 28.08
N ALA A 220 32.94 -2.46 28.01
CA ALA A 220 33.59 -3.13 26.89
C ALA A 220 33.24 -4.63 26.94
N GLY A 221 33.07 -5.24 25.77
CA GLY A 221 32.89 -6.70 25.66
C GLY A 221 32.53 -7.14 24.24
N SER A 222 33.54 -7.44 23.43
CA SER A 222 33.48 -8.58 22.51
C SER A 222 34.02 -9.79 23.28
N PRO A 223 33.59 -11.05 23.06
CA PRO A 223 33.57 -11.69 21.74
C PRO A 223 32.43 -12.71 21.49
N GLY A 224 32.39 -13.25 20.26
CA GLY A 224 32.06 -14.67 20.04
C GLY A 224 30.59 -14.97 19.72
N GLY A 225 30.37 -15.57 18.55
CA GLY A 225 29.04 -15.92 18.05
C GLY A 225 28.36 -17.05 18.79
N SER A 226 27.04 -17.04 18.78
CA SER A 226 26.21 -18.22 18.55
C SER A 226 24.78 -17.78 18.28
N SER A 227 24.22 -18.39 17.24
CA SER A 227 22.85 -18.28 16.77
C SER A 227 21.84 -18.58 17.87
N ALA A 228 20.98 -17.61 18.16
CA ALA A 228 19.67 -17.85 18.75
C ALA A 228 18.62 -17.21 17.84
N PRO A 229 17.56 -17.93 17.44
CA PRO A 229 16.49 -17.37 16.64
C PRO A 229 15.77 -16.35 17.53
N SER A 230 15.83 -15.08 17.17
CA SER A 230 14.97 -14.07 17.78
C SER A 230 13.53 -14.51 17.54
N CYS A 231 12.84 -14.86 18.63
CA CYS A 231 11.41 -15.04 18.65
C CYS A 231 10.78 -13.78 18.05
N SER A 232 10.23 -13.92 16.85
CA SER A 232 9.38 -12.91 16.24
C SER A 232 8.17 -12.76 17.14
N SER A 233 8.26 -11.85 18.11
CA SER A 233 7.09 -11.37 18.82
C SER A 233 6.10 -10.95 17.75
N ARG A 234 5.01 -11.70 17.59
CA ARG A 234 3.89 -11.35 16.74
C ARG A 234 3.49 -9.95 17.15
N GLN A 235 3.97 -8.96 16.41
CA GLN A 235 3.47 -7.61 16.53
C GLN A 235 2.04 -7.73 16.05
N TYR A 236 1.10 -7.77 17.01
CA TYR A 236 -0.32 -7.61 16.74
C TYR A 236 -0.43 -6.53 15.68
N ASN A 237 -0.94 -6.92 14.50
CA ASN A 237 -1.01 -6.08 13.32
C ASN A 237 -2.00 -4.96 13.65
N ARG A 238 -1.49 -3.92 14.31
CA ARG A 238 -2.27 -2.78 14.76
C ARG A 238 -2.83 -2.20 13.48
N GLN A 239 -4.14 -2.40 13.27
CA GLN A 239 -4.86 -2.05 12.04
C GLN A 239 -4.35 -0.70 11.55
N ARG A 240 -3.41 -0.75 10.60
CA ARG A 240 -2.80 0.45 10.06
C ARG A 240 -3.90 1.03 9.20
N ILE A 241 -4.39 2.20 9.59
CA ILE A 241 -5.35 2.96 8.80
C ILE A 241 -4.81 3.01 7.36
N THR A 242 -5.54 2.40 6.43
CA THR A 242 -5.19 2.41 5.00
C THR A 242 -5.33 3.84 4.50
N ARG A 243 -4.20 4.51 4.32
CA ARG A 243 -4.18 5.87 3.81
C ARG A 243 -4.24 5.85 2.29
N VAL A 244 -5.30 6.44 1.75
CA VAL A 244 -5.43 6.68 0.31
C VAL A 244 -4.56 7.88 -0.07
N ASN A 245 -3.74 7.71 -1.11
CA ASN A 245 -2.88 8.75 -1.66
C ASN A 245 -3.40 9.21 -3.02
N LEU A 246 -2.94 10.39 -3.48
CA LEU A 246 -3.26 10.90 -4.81
C LEU A 246 -2.87 9.92 -5.94
N ARG A 247 -1.78 9.18 -5.76
CA ARG A 247 -1.34 8.16 -6.73
C ARG A 247 -2.38 7.05 -6.94
N ASP A 248 -3.14 6.69 -5.90
CA ASP A 248 -4.19 5.66 -6.01
C ASP A 248 -5.36 6.17 -6.85
N PHE A 249 -5.71 7.45 -6.68
CA PHE A 249 -6.72 8.11 -7.50
C PHE A 249 -6.28 8.27 -8.95
N ILE A 250 -5.03 8.64 -9.20
CA ILE A 250 -4.48 8.74 -10.56
C ILE A 250 -4.54 7.36 -11.24
N PHE A 251 -4.06 6.31 -10.58
CA PHE A 251 -4.10 4.95 -11.10
C PHE A 251 -5.53 4.48 -11.42
N TYR A 252 -6.48 4.75 -10.52
CA TYR A 252 -7.89 4.45 -10.76
C TYR A 252 -8.45 5.20 -11.97
N MET A 253 -8.16 6.50 -12.09
CA MET A 253 -8.64 7.33 -13.21
C MET A 253 -8.03 6.91 -14.55
N GLU A 254 -6.79 6.41 -14.57
CA GLU A 254 -6.16 5.90 -15.79
C GLU A 254 -6.84 4.62 -16.30
N GLN A 255 -7.33 3.77 -15.40
CA GLN A 255 -8.02 2.52 -15.76
C GLN A 255 -9.46 2.70 -16.19
N GLU A 256 -10.16 3.72 -15.69
CA GLU A 256 -11.55 3.94 -16.08
C GLU A 256 -11.68 4.66 -17.43
N ARG A 257 -12.43 4.06 -18.36
CA ARG A 257 -12.67 4.61 -19.70
C ARG A 257 -13.23 6.04 -19.67
N GLU A 258 -14.08 6.35 -18.70
CA GLU A 258 -14.74 7.65 -18.58
C GLU A 258 -13.82 8.75 -18.03
N THR A 259 -12.87 8.39 -17.15
CA THR A 259 -12.02 9.35 -16.43
C THR A 259 -10.60 9.43 -16.99
N SER A 260 -10.17 8.44 -17.79
CA SER A 260 -8.85 8.33 -18.43
C SER A 260 -8.49 9.49 -19.37
N ARG A 261 -9.50 10.20 -19.90
CA ARG A 261 -9.32 11.39 -20.74
C ARG A 261 -9.91 12.66 -20.11
N SER A 262 -10.24 12.60 -18.82
CA SER A 262 -10.84 13.73 -18.13
C SER A 262 -9.82 14.83 -17.87
N LEU A 263 -10.29 16.07 -17.91
CA LEU A 263 -9.48 17.25 -17.56
C LEU A 263 -8.99 17.19 -16.10
N LEU A 264 -9.71 16.45 -15.25
CA LEU A 264 -9.36 16.23 -13.85
C LEU A 264 -8.09 15.37 -13.70
N LEU A 265 -7.96 14.30 -14.51
CA LEU A 265 -6.74 13.49 -14.56
C LEU A 265 -5.54 14.30 -15.05
N TYR A 266 -5.70 15.06 -16.14
CA TYR A 266 -4.60 15.90 -16.65
C TYR A 266 -4.11 16.91 -15.60
N ARG A 267 -5.02 17.53 -14.84
CA ARG A 267 -4.65 18.43 -13.74
C ARG A 267 -3.99 17.70 -12.57
N ALA A 268 -4.38 16.45 -12.30
CA ALA A 268 -3.77 15.65 -11.25
C ALA A 268 -2.34 15.21 -11.59
N LEU A 269 -2.03 14.97 -12.86
CA LEU A 269 -0.69 14.59 -13.35
C LEU A 269 0.31 15.76 -13.36
N LEU A 270 -0.18 17.00 -13.37
CA LEU A 270 0.65 18.21 -13.39
C LEU A 270 1.07 18.70 -11.99
N LYS A 271 0.71 17.97 -10.92
CA LYS A 271 1.07 18.27 -9.53
C LYS A 271 2.17 17.33 -9.04
#